data_AF-A0A5N6TU15-F1
#
_entry.id   AF-A0A5N6TU15-F1
#
_cell.length_a   1.000
_cell.length_b   1.000
_cell.length_c   1.000
_cell.angle_alpha   90.00
_cell.angle_beta   90.00
_cell.angle_gamma   90.00
#
_symmetry.space_group_name_H-M   'P 1'
#
loop_
_entity.id
_entity.type
_entity.pdbx_description
1 polymer ?
#
loop_
_entity_poly.entity_id
_entity_poly.type
_entity_poly.pdbx_seq_one_letter_code
_entity_poly.pdbx_strand_id
1 'polypeptide(L)'
;MSATPMEDVMRTKINEAFTPSTLIIRNDSHLHAHHAPMRDSTSQETHFHVTITSESFKSKMQAARHRMVYGLLKDEMSQEGGIHALQLRTRTPEEEQREKERQA
;
A
#
# COMPACT_ATOMS: atom_id res chain seq x y z
N MET A 1 14.03 -14.28 9.34
CA MET A 1 13.38 -14.29 8.01
C MET A 1 12.07 -13.54 8.18
N SER A 2 11.91 -12.37 7.54
CA SER A 2 10.64 -11.62 7.61
C SER A 2 9.51 -12.48 7.06
N ALA A 3 8.37 -12.48 7.75
CA ALA A 3 7.18 -13.19 7.32
C ALA A 3 6.49 -12.52 6.12
N THR A 4 6.90 -11.31 5.72
CA THR A 4 6.26 -10.47 4.69
C THR A 4 7.30 -9.85 3.74
N PRO A 5 7.99 -10.65 2.90
CA PRO A 5 9.03 -10.14 2.00
C PRO A 5 8.52 -9.08 1.02
N MET A 6 7.25 -9.14 0.61
CA MET A 6 6.66 -8.16 -0.30
C MET A 6 6.38 -6.81 0.37
N GLU A 7 6.01 -6.82 1.65
CA GLU A 7 5.84 -5.60 2.44
C GLU A 7 7.17 -4.85 2.60
N ASP A 8 8.26 -5.55 2.91
CA ASP A 8 9.59 -4.97 3.06
C ASP A 8 10.07 -4.29 1.76
N VAL A 9 9.83 -4.92 0.61
CA VAL A 9 10.14 -4.34 -0.71
C VAL A 9 9.32 -3.07 -0.97
N MET A 10 7.99 -3.14 -0.77
CA MET A 10 7.13 -1.97 -0.92
C MET A 10 7.57 -0.83 0.00
N ARG A 11 7.88 -1.16 1.26
CA ARG A 11 8.32 -0.19 2.25
C ARG A 11 9.56 0.55 1.79
N THR A 12 10.57 -0.19 1.34
CA THR A 12 11.85 0.36 0.87
C THR A 12 11.64 1.28 -0.34
N LYS A 13 10.96 0.78 -1.39
CA LYS A 13 10.67 1.56 -2.60
C LYS A 13 9.89 2.84 -2.31
N ILE A 14 8.81 2.74 -1.53
CA ILE A 14 7.97 3.89 -1.20
C ILE A 14 8.77 4.91 -0.39
N ASN A 15 9.61 4.44 0.53
CA ASN A 15 10.41 5.32 1.37
C ASN A 15 11.46 6.09 0.55
N GLU A 16 12.15 5.40 -0.37
CA GLU A 16 13.10 6.03 -1.28
C GLU A 16 12.45 6.98 -2.29
N ALA A 17 11.28 6.63 -2.84
CA ALA A 17 10.63 7.41 -3.89
C ALA A 17 9.87 8.64 -3.36
N PHE A 18 9.27 8.55 -2.16
CA PHE A 18 8.36 9.58 -1.64
C PHE A 18 8.80 10.18 -0.31
N THR A 19 9.80 9.61 0.38
CA THR A 19 10.26 10.03 1.71
C THR A 19 9.10 10.40 2.63
N PRO A 20 8.15 9.47 2.86
CA PRO A 20 6.96 9.76 3.63
C PRO A 20 7.29 9.98 5.10
N SER A 21 6.63 10.96 5.71
CA SER A 21 6.67 11.16 7.16
C SER A 21 6.01 10.02 7.91
N THR A 22 5.04 9.34 7.29
CA THR A 22 4.35 8.18 7.88
C THR A 22 4.04 7.17 6.79
N LEU A 23 4.43 5.92 7.01
CA LEU A 23 4.19 4.80 6.11
C LEU A 23 3.66 3.62 6.91
N ILE A 24 2.43 3.22 6.58
CA ILE A 24 1.75 2.08 7.19
C ILE A 24 1.38 1.13 6.06
N ILE A 25 1.90 -0.09 6.12
CA ILE A 25 1.53 -1.18 5.22
C ILE A 25 0.82 -2.23 6.06
N ARG A 26 -0.32 -2.71 5.58
CA ARG A 26 -1.10 -3.78 6.20
C ARG A 26 -1.44 -4.80 5.13
N ASN A 27 -1.11 -6.06 5.40
CA ASN A 27 -1.57 -7.18 4.61
C ASN A 27 -2.88 -7.71 5.21
N ASP A 28 -3.99 -7.53 4.48
CA ASP A 28 -5.32 -8.01 4.89
C ASP A 28 -5.70 -9.33 4.19
N SER A 29 -4.76 -9.97 3.49
CA SER A 29 -5.02 -11.18 2.72
C SER A 29 -5.47 -12.37 3.57
N HIS A 30 -5.09 -12.42 4.85
CA HIS A 30 -5.49 -13.47 5.79
C HIS A 30 -7.00 -13.53 6.04
N LEU A 31 -7.74 -12.43 5.85
CA LEU A 31 -9.19 -12.40 6.07
C LEU A 31 -9.96 -13.18 4.98
N HIS A 32 -9.35 -13.43 3.83
CA HIS A 32 -10.00 -14.08 2.68
C HIS A 32 -9.60 -15.55 2.48
N ALA A 33 -8.75 -16.12 3.35
CA ALA A 33 -8.36 -17.53 3.29
C ALA A 33 -9.49 -18.52 3.68
N HIS A 34 -10.64 -18.03 4.13
CA HIS A 34 -11.67 -18.85 4.78
C HIS A 34 -12.88 -19.27 3.91
N HIS A 35 -12.90 -18.97 2.62
CA HIS A 35 -14.02 -19.40 1.75
C HIS A 35 -13.54 -20.15 0.49
N ALA A 36 -13.48 -21.48 0.63
CA ALA A 36 -13.88 -22.45 -0.39
C ALA A 36 -12.94 -22.68 -1.61
N PRO A 37 -13.01 -23.88 -2.23
CA PRO A 37 -11.87 -24.57 -2.83
C PRO A 37 -11.67 -24.17 -4.28
N MET A 38 -10.54 -23.54 -4.59
CA MET A 38 -10.02 -23.56 -5.95
C MET A 38 -8.53 -23.88 -5.88
N ARG A 39 -8.20 -25.12 -6.24
CA ARG A 39 -6.86 -25.74 -6.26
C ARG A 39 -5.88 -25.09 -7.27
N ASP A 40 -6.11 -23.84 -7.66
CA ASP A 40 -5.38 -23.19 -8.77
C ASP A 40 -5.13 -21.68 -8.57
N SER A 41 -5.50 -21.10 -7.41
CA SER A 41 -5.19 -19.70 -7.12
C SER A 41 -4.07 -19.62 -6.08
N THR A 42 -2.84 -19.54 -6.58
CA THR A 42 -1.58 -19.50 -5.80
C THR A 42 -1.40 -18.21 -4.99
N SER A 43 -2.24 -17.19 -5.17
CA SER A 43 -2.07 -15.89 -4.52
C SER A 43 -2.76 -15.83 -3.16
N GLN A 44 -2.00 -16.03 -2.09
CA GLN A 44 -2.44 -15.82 -0.70
C GLN A 44 -2.27 -14.38 -0.22
N GLU A 45 -1.61 -13.50 -0.99
CA GLU A 45 -1.31 -12.10 -0.64
C GLU A 45 -1.94 -11.15 -1.66
N THR A 46 -3.27 -11.16 -1.74
CA THR A 46 -3.97 -10.44 -2.82
C THR A 46 -4.38 -9.03 -2.43
N HIS A 47 -4.53 -8.73 -1.14
CA HIS A 47 -5.14 -7.51 -0.62
C HIS A 47 -4.17 -6.78 0.32
N PHE A 48 -3.68 -5.62 -0.11
CA PHE A 48 -2.79 -4.76 0.68
C PHE A 48 -3.41 -3.40 0.92
N HIS A 49 -3.24 -2.86 2.13
CA HIS A 49 -3.60 -1.51 2.49
C HIS A 49 -2.34 -0.71 2.81
N VAL A 50 -2.09 0.35 2.06
CA VAL A 50 -0.90 1.20 2.20
C VAL A 50 -1.34 2.64 2.45
N THR A 51 -1.06 3.15 3.64
CA THR A 51 -1.24 4.55 4.00
C THR A 51 0.11 5.26 3.95
N ILE A 52 0.17 6.33 3.16
CA ILE A 52 1.38 7.11 2.92
C ILE A 52 1.07 8.58 3.21
N THR A 53 1.79 9.16 4.16
CA THR A 53 1.80 10.60 4.37
C THR A 53 3.10 11.18 3.88
N SER A 54 3.04 12.11 2.92
CA SER A 54 4.23 12.78 2.40
C SER A 54 3.90 14.19 1.91
N GLU A 55 4.86 15.10 2.06
CA GLU A 55 4.79 16.43 1.44
C GLU A 55 4.86 16.36 -0.09
N SER A 56 5.40 15.28 -0.65
CA SER A 56 5.45 15.03 -2.10
C SER A 56 4.06 14.97 -2.75
N PHE A 57 3.02 14.78 -1.93
CA PHE A 57 1.62 14.77 -2.35
C PHE A 57 0.95 16.14 -2.26
N LYS A 58 1.60 17.12 -1.62
CA LYS A 58 1.14 18.50 -1.57
C LYS A 58 1.01 19.03 -2.99
N SER A 59 -0.07 19.76 -3.27
CA SER A 59 -0.40 20.28 -4.61
C SER A 59 -0.73 19.23 -5.69
N LYS A 60 -0.85 17.93 -5.34
CA LYS A 60 -1.24 16.87 -6.28
C LYS A 60 -2.64 16.35 -5.96
N MET A 61 -3.44 16.09 -7.00
CA MET A 61 -4.75 15.45 -6.85
C MET A 61 -4.61 13.98 -6.44
N GLN A 62 -5.58 13.44 -5.71
CA GLN A 62 -5.60 12.04 -5.24
C GLN A 62 -5.33 11.03 -6.36
N ALA A 63 -5.95 11.19 -7.53
CA ALA A 63 -5.72 10.31 -8.68
C ALA A 63 -4.26 10.32 -9.15
N ALA A 64 -3.61 11.49 -9.18
CA ALA A 64 -2.20 11.59 -9.54
C ALA A 64 -1.29 10.94 -8.48
N ARG A 65 -1.61 11.13 -7.19
CA ARG A 65 -0.93 10.46 -6.07
C ARG A 65 -0.98 8.94 -6.24
N HIS A 66 -2.18 8.40 -6.49
CA HIS A 66 -2.37 6.97 -6.69
C HIS A 66 -1.61 6.47 -7.91
N ARG A 67 -1.67 7.18 -9.05
CA ARG A 67 -0.92 6.80 -10.26
C ARG A 67 0.59 6.72 -10.02
N MET A 68 1.18 7.63 -9.24
CA MET A 68 2.60 7.58 -8.94
C MET A 68 2.98 6.34 -8.12
N VAL A 69 2.19 6.03 -7.08
CA VAL A 69 2.45 4.86 -6.22
C VAL A 69 2.17 3.55 -6.97
N TYR A 70 1.07 3.48 -7.72
CA TYR A 70 0.79 2.34 -8.60
C TYR A 70 1.87 2.14 -9.64
N GLY A 71 2.41 3.21 -10.22
CA GLY A 71 3.53 3.14 -11.15
C GLY A 71 4.80 2.57 -10.50
N LEU A 72 5.09 2.98 -9.27
CA LEU A 72 6.24 2.49 -8.51
C LEU A 72 6.15 1.00 -8.16
N LEU A 73 4.94 0.54 -7.85
CA LEU A 73 4.64 -0.83 -7.44
C LEU A 73 4.14 -1.71 -8.60
N LYS A 74 4.09 -1.16 -9.82
CA LYS A 74 3.52 -1.85 -11.00
C LYS A 74 4.30 -3.13 -11.30
N ASP A 75 5.61 -3.08 -11.13
CA ASP A 75 6.48 -4.22 -11.37
C ASP A 75 6.17 -5.33 -10.37
N GLU A 76 6.04 -5.01 -9.08
CA GLU A 76 5.61 -5.95 -8.03
C GLU A 76 4.19 -6.50 -8.26
N MET A 77 3.25 -5.67 -8.69
CA MET A 77 1.90 -6.11 -9.03
C MET A 77 1.87 -7.08 -10.22
N SER A 78 2.84 -6.96 -11.14
CA SER A 78 2.92 -7.79 -12.35
C SER A 78 3.71 -9.08 -12.14
N GLN A 79 4.30 -9.29 -10.94
CA GLN A 79 4.99 -10.54 -10.62
C GLN A 79 4.00 -11.71 -10.49
N GLU A 80 4.47 -12.94 -10.76
CA GLU A 80 3.68 -14.15 -10.51
C GLU A 80 3.36 -14.26 -9.02
N GLY A 81 2.07 -14.31 -8.68
CA GLY A 81 1.61 -14.23 -7.28
C GLY A 81 1.41 -12.79 -6.76
N GLY A 82 1.44 -11.79 -7.64
CA GLY A 82 1.35 -10.38 -7.31
C GLY A 82 0.01 -9.92 -6.74
N ILE A 83 -0.05 -8.62 -6.41
CA ILE A 83 -1.18 -7.98 -5.72
C ILE A 83 -2.39 -7.84 -6.68
N HIS A 84 -3.54 -8.37 -6.29
CA HIS A 84 -4.80 -8.15 -7.03
C HIS A 84 -5.52 -6.86 -6.63
N ALA A 85 -5.49 -6.48 -5.36
CA ALA A 85 -6.15 -5.29 -4.83
C ALA A 85 -5.21 -4.53 -3.88
N LEU A 86 -4.90 -3.28 -4.25
CA LEU A 86 -4.07 -2.40 -3.46
C LEU A 86 -4.88 -1.17 -3.05
N GLN A 87 -5.16 -1.03 -1.77
CA GLN A 87 -5.81 0.16 -1.24
C GLN A 87 -4.76 1.19 -0.84
N LEU A 88 -4.68 2.27 -1.62
CA LEU A 88 -3.77 3.37 -1.36
C LEU A 88 -4.50 4.50 -0.64
N ARG A 89 -3.94 4.93 0.49
CA ARG A 89 -4.39 6.11 1.23
C ARG A 89 -3.26 7.13 1.27
N THR A 90 -3.32 8.08 0.34
CA THR A 90 -2.28 9.12 0.20
C THR A 90 -2.72 10.42 0.84
N ARG A 91 -1.94 10.92 1.80
CA ARG A 91 -2.25 12.11 2.60
C ARG A 91 -1.08 13.07 2.65
N THR A 92 -1.39 14.34 2.84
CA THR A 92 -0.40 15.33 3.23
C THR A 92 -0.25 15.35 4.74
N PRO A 93 0.90 15.78 5.29
CA PRO A 93 1.06 15.95 6.73
C PRO A 93 -0.02 16.84 7.36
N GLU A 94 -0.44 17.89 6.63
CA GLU A 94 -1.54 18.78 7.04
C GLU A 94 -2.91 18.08 7.08
N GLU A 95 -3.17 17.13 6.17
CA GLU A 95 -4.39 16.30 6.19
C GLU A 95 -4.34 15.27 7.31
N GLU A 96 -3.19 14.60 7.50
CA GLU A 96 -3.01 13.63 8.58
C GLU A 96 -3.17 14.29 9.96
N GLN A 97 -2.56 15.46 10.16
CA GLN A 97 -2.67 16.20 11.40
C GLN A 97 -4.13 16.56 11.73
N ARG A 98 -4.87 17.10 10.75
CA ARG A 98 -6.30 17.40 10.91
C ARG A 98 -7.13 16.17 11.22
N GLU A 99 -6.76 15.01 10.69
CA GLU A 99 -7.49 13.78 10.94
C GLU A 99 -7.17 13.18 12.31
N LYS A 100 -5.92 13.29 12.77
CA LYS A 100 -5.53 12.96 14.15
C LYS A 100 -6.29 13.84 15.15
N GLU A 101 -6.41 15.12 14.88
CA GLU A 101 -7.17 16.07 15.72
C GLU A 101 -8.67 15.77 15.74
N ARG A 102 -9.25 15.22 14.67
CA ARG A 102 -10.67 14.80 14.64
C ARG A 102 -10.93 13.48 15.38
N GLN A 103 -9.89 12.68 15.59
CA GLN A 103 -9.98 11.37 16.25
C GLN A 103 -9.58 11.42 17.72
N ALA A 104 -9.06 12.55 18.19
CA ALA A 104 -8.74 12.85 19.59
C ALA A 104 -9.93 13.53 20.29
#